data_AF-A0A2T2Y9P4-F1
#
_entry.id   AF-A0A2T2Y9P4-F1
#
_cell.length_a   1.000
_cell.length_b   1.000
_cell.length_c   1.000
_cell.angle_alpha   90.00
_cell.angle_beta   90.00
_cell.angle_gamma   90.00
#
_symmetry.space_group_name_H-M   'P 1'
#
loop_
_entity.id
_entity.type
_entity.pdbx_description
1 polymer ?
#
loop_
_entity_poly.entity_id
_entity_poly.type
_entity_poly.pdbx_seq_one_letter_code
_entity_poly.pdbx_strand_id
1 'polypeptide(L)'
;MAYNTVKERPPVKPKANTLRAVPAPTPVEVPRQKGTSLFHLLDRYTKVDIFFQDGLPVKYLPYVLYIMVITLFYIGNTHYAEKTIRKIDRTKSETEDLRADYTTLKSDYMEASKQSEVARKVAPAGIVESSSPPYQIEVDGGEY
;
A
#
# COMPACT_ATOMS: atom_id res chain seq x y z
N MET A 1 70.21 24.77 -57.98
CA MET A 1 70.47 24.55 -56.56
C MET A 1 69.76 25.64 -55.77
N ALA A 2 68.55 25.37 -55.29
CA ALA A 2 67.78 26.32 -54.49
C ALA A 2 67.59 25.70 -53.10
N TYR A 3 68.04 26.48 -52.13
CA TYR A 3 68.24 26.17 -50.73
C TYR A 3 66.90 26.16 -49.98
N ASN A 4 66.86 25.26 -49.00
CA ASN A 4 65.74 24.96 -48.12
C ASN A 4 65.51 26.11 -47.13
N THR A 5 64.36 26.79 -47.19
CA THR A 5 63.96 27.76 -46.15
C THR A 5 63.02 27.07 -45.17
N VAL A 6 63.61 26.44 -44.16
CA VAL A 6 62.91 25.78 -43.05
C VAL A 6 62.17 26.85 -42.25
N LYS A 7 60.83 26.84 -42.32
CA LYS A 7 59.96 27.63 -41.44
C LYS A 7 59.88 26.93 -40.08
N GLU A 8 60.49 27.52 -39.06
CA GLU A 8 60.58 26.96 -37.72
C GLU A 8 59.18 26.72 -37.11
N ARG A 9 58.95 25.54 -36.55
CA ARG A 9 57.73 25.20 -35.78
C ARG A 9 57.97 25.54 -34.31
N PRO A 10 56.99 26.10 -33.57
CA PRO A 10 57.20 26.51 -32.18
C PRO A 10 57.48 25.31 -31.25
N PRO A 11 58.23 25.52 -30.15
CA PRO A 11 58.68 24.44 -29.28
C PRO A 11 57.52 23.83 -28.48
N VAL A 12 57.23 22.55 -28.72
CA VAL A 12 56.30 21.75 -27.90
C VAL A 12 57.04 21.34 -26.63
N LYS A 13 56.65 21.93 -25.50
CA LYS A 13 57.17 21.55 -24.17
C LYS A 13 56.84 20.07 -23.90
N PRO A 14 57.79 19.20 -23.52
CA PRO A 14 57.49 17.83 -23.16
C PRO A 14 56.66 17.85 -21.87
N LYS A 15 55.45 17.26 -21.91
CA LYS A 15 54.70 16.99 -20.67
C LYS A 15 55.50 15.96 -19.88
N ALA A 16 56.10 16.39 -18.77
CA ALA A 16 56.70 15.50 -17.79
C ALA A 16 55.65 14.48 -17.34
N ASN A 17 55.97 13.19 -17.46
CA ASN A 17 55.13 12.10 -17.01
C ASN A 17 55.21 12.03 -15.48
N THR A 18 54.44 12.88 -14.82
CA THR A 18 54.36 12.90 -13.36
C THR A 18 53.40 11.80 -12.92
N LEU A 19 54.02 10.71 -12.48
CA LEU A 19 53.56 9.86 -11.39
C LEU A 19 52.47 8.85 -11.78
N ARG A 20 52.94 7.73 -12.37
CA ARG A 20 52.27 6.43 -12.22
C ARG A 20 52.05 6.19 -10.73
N ALA A 21 50.80 6.24 -10.28
CA ALA A 21 50.46 5.76 -8.94
C ALA A 21 50.93 4.30 -8.84
N VAL A 22 51.80 4.03 -7.85
CA VAL A 22 52.11 2.65 -7.46
C VAL A 22 50.75 2.00 -7.16
N PRO A 23 50.40 0.86 -7.79
CA PRO A 23 49.14 0.20 -7.46
C PRO A 23 49.17 -0.09 -5.97
N ALA A 24 48.23 0.51 -5.23
CA ALA A 24 48.01 0.13 -3.84
C ALA A 24 47.85 -1.39 -3.80
N PRO A 25 48.42 -2.09 -2.79
CA PRO A 25 48.20 -3.53 -2.67
C PRO A 25 46.69 -3.77 -2.72
N THR A 26 46.26 -4.59 -3.69
CA THR A 26 44.86 -4.99 -3.84
C THR A 26 44.33 -5.36 -2.45
N PRO A 27 43.19 -4.78 -2.02
CA PRO A 27 42.63 -5.13 -0.72
C PRO A 27 42.47 -6.64 -0.65
N VAL A 28 43.20 -7.27 0.28
CA VAL A 28 43.03 -8.69 0.58
C VAL A 28 41.58 -8.84 1.01
N GLU A 29 40.78 -9.59 0.24
CA GLU A 29 39.40 -9.90 0.60
C GLU A 29 39.42 -10.67 1.93
N VAL A 30 39.18 -9.97 3.03
CA VAL A 30 38.95 -10.60 4.33
C VAL A 30 37.75 -11.55 4.20
N PRO A 31 37.86 -12.82 4.64
CA PRO A 31 36.77 -13.76 4.53
C PRO A 31 35.57 -13.18 5.29
N ARG A 32 34.46 -12.93 4.58
CA ARG A 32 33.26 -12.37 5.18
C ARG A 32 32.84 -13.25 6.35
N GLN A 33 32.84 -12.68 7.55
CA GLN A 33 32.30 -13.35 8.72
C GLN A 33 30.84 -13.68 8.41
N LYS A 34 30.51 -14.98 8.34
CA LYS A 34 29.14 -15.46 8.22
C LYS A 34 28.43 -15.08 9.51
N GLY A 35 27.84 -13.89 9.52
CA GLY A 35 26.97 -13.41 10.57
C GLY A 35 25.83 -14.40 10.78
N THR A 36 25.31 -14.43 12.00
CA THR A 36 24.21 -15.26 12.53
C THR A 36 23.05 -15.40 11.54
N SER A 37 23.24 -16.24 10.54
CA SER A 37 22.27 -16.49 9.50
C SER A 37 21.46 -17.66 10.02
N LEU A 38 20.14 -17.52 10.09
CA LEU A 38 19.23 -18.48 10.72
C LEU A 38 19.46 -19.93 10.28
N PHE A 39 20.05 -20.12 9.11
CA PHE A 39 20.59 -21.39 8.62
C PHE A 39 21.57 -22.06 9.59
N HIS A 40 22.55 -21.34 10.14
CA HIS A 40 23.54 -21.91 11.06
C HIS A 40 22.95 -22.34 12.41
N LEU A 41 21.87 -21.70 12.86
CA LEU A 41 21.16 -22.10 14.08
C LEU A 41 20.32 -23.36 13.83
N LEU A 42 19.69 -23.43 12.66
CA LEU A 42 18.98 -24.62 12.21
C LEU A 42 19.93 -25.81 12.04
N ASP A 43 21.08 -25.60 11.38
CA ASP A 43 22.12 -26.62 11.16
C ASP A 43 22.66 -27.18 12.48
N ARG A 44 22.88 -26.32 13.49
CA ARG A 44 23.36 -26.75 14.81
C ARG A 44 22.35 -27.63 15.55
N TYR A 45 21.05 -27.35 15.42
CA TYR A 45 20.00 -28.11 16.11
C TYR A 45 19.65 -29.40 15.37
N THR A 46 19.61 -29.35 14.04
CA THR A 46 19.12 -30.46 13.20
C THR A 46 20.23 -31.31 12.59
N LYS A 47 21.52 -30.97 12.78
CA LYS A 47 22.68 -31.71 12.27
C LYS A 47 22.53 -32.12 10.80
N VAL A 48 22.00 -31.20 9.99
CA VAL A 48 21.63 -31.43 8.58
C VAL A 48 22.78 -32.08 7.81
N ASP A 49 24.00 -31.56 7.96
CA ASP A 49 25.19 -32.06 7.26
C ASP A 49 25.45 -33.57 7.44
N ILE A 50 25.19 -34.12 8.63
CA ILE A 50 25.42 -35.55 8.93
C ILE A 50 24.33 -36.41 8.28
N PHE A 51 23.08 -35.94 8.29
CA PHE A 51 21.95 -36.65 7.66
C PHE A 51 22.02 -36.65 6.12
N PHE A 52 22.73 -35.68 5.51
CA PHE A 52 22.93 -35.64 4.06
C PHE A 52 24.17 -36.43 3.60
N GLN A 53 25.21 -36.59 4.43
CA GLN A 53 26.41 -37.38 4.11
C GLN A 53 26.15 -38.89 4.06
N ASP A 54 25.35 -39.43 4.99
CA ASP A 54 24.99 -40.86 5.03
C ASP A 54 23.81 -41.22 4.11
N GLY A 55 23.31 -40.25 3.35
CA GLY A 55 22.12 -40.37 2.50
C GLY A 55 20.83 -40.14 3.29
N LEU A 56 19.92 -39.33 2.71
CA LEU A 56 18.63 -39.02 3.33
C LEU A 56 17.84 -40.31 3.62
N PRO A 57 17.53 -40.62 4.89
CA PRO A 57 16.73 -41.80 5.19
C PRO A 57 15.33 -41.58 4.62
N VAL A 58 14.92 -42.45 3.68
CA VAL A 58 13.64 -42.37 2.95
C VAL A 58 12.43 -42.30 3.91
N LYS A 59 12.60 -42.77 5.14
CA LYS A 59 11.63 -42.69 6.23
C LYS A 59 11.24 -41.26 6.65
N TYR A 60 12.14 -40.29 6.56
CA TYR A 60 11.88 -38.90 6.99
C TYR A 60 11.39 -37.99 5.86
N LEU A 61 11.59 -38.40 4.61
CA LEU A 61 11.16 -37.67 3.42
C LEU A 61 9.67 -37.27 3.43
N PRO A 62 8.70 -38.14 3.77
CA PRO A 62 7.29 -37.75 3.81
C PRO A 62 6.97 -36.72 4.91
N TYR A 63 7.70 -36.74 6.04
CA TYR A 63 7.49 -35.79 7.13
C TYR A 63 7.98 -34.39 6.77
N VAL A 64 9.12 -34.27 6.08
CA VAL A 64 9.64 -32.98 5.61
C VAL A 64 8.71 -32.39 4.55
N LEU A 65 8.23 -33.22 3.62
CA LEU A 65 7.27 -32.80 2.60
C LEU A 65 5.98 -32.30 3.25
N TYR A 66 5.47 -32.99 4.27
CA TYR A 66 4.29 -32.55 5.02
C TYR A 66 4.46 -31.16 5.66
N ILE A 67 5.59 -30.91 6.34
CA ILE A 67 5.88 -29.60 6.94
C ILE A 67 6.02 -28.52 5.85
N MET A 68 6.65 -28.86 4.73
CA MET A 68 6.81 -27.95 3.60
C MET A 68 5.45 -27.53 3.02
N VAL A 69 4.52 -28.47 2.85
CA VAL A 69 3.14 -28.20 2.40
C VAL A 69 2.43 -27.27 3.37
N ILE A 70 2.49 -27.54 4.68
CA ILE A 70 1.89 -26.66 5.70
C ILE A 70 2.50 -25.25 5.64
N THR A 71 3.82 -25.16 5.47
CA THR A 71 4.53 -23.88 5.40
C THR A 71 4.09 -23.08 4.18
N LEU A 72 3.99 -23.72 3.01
CA LEU A 72 3.48 -23.07 1.80
C LEU A 72 2.01 -22.65 1.97
N PHE A 73 1.18 -23.52 2.56
CA PHE A 73 -0.22 -23.20 2.84
C PHE A 73 -0.34 -21.99 3.77
N TYR A 74 0.50 -21.91 4.81
CA TYR A 74 0.54 -20.80 5.73
C TYR A 74 0.89 -19.48 5.03
N ILE A 75 1.98 -19.44 4.26
CA ILE A 75 2.40 -18.25 3.51
C ILE A 75 1.30 -17.81 2.54
N GLY A 76 0.68 -18.77 1.83
CA GLY A 76 -0.44 -18.51 0.93
C GLY A 76 -1.64 -17.91 1.65
N ASN A 77 -2.00 -18.47 2.81
CA ASN A 77 -3.11 -17.99 3.62
C ASN A 77 -2.85 -16.57 4.15
N THR A 78 -1.65 -16.30 4.65
CA THR A 78 -1.25 -14.95 5.10
C THR A 78 -1.37 -13.92 3.98
N HIS A 79 -0.91 -14.24 2.77
CA HIS A 79 -1.02 -13.31 1.64
C HIS A 79 -2.48 -13.05 1.24
N TYR A 80 -3.33 -14.07 1.34
CA TYR A 80 -4.77 -13.92 1.10
C TYR A 80 -5.46 -13.07 2.17
N ALA A 81 -5.11 -13.28 3.44
CA ALA A 81 -5.62 -12.47 4.56
C ALA A 81 -5.25 -10.99 4.38
N GLU A 82 -4.01 -10.69 4.00
CA GLU A 82 -3.56 -9.32 3.80
C GLU A 82 -4.30 -8.61 2.65
N LYS A 83 -4.56 -9.32 1.53
CA LYS A 83 -5.42 -8.79 0.45
C LYS A 83 -6.85 -8.53 0.91
N THR A 84 -7.38 -9.43 1.73
CA THR A 84 -8.75 -9.34 2.25
C THR A 84 -8.89 -8.16 3.19
N ILE A 85 -7.93 -7.95 4.11
CA ILE A 85 -7.90 -6.80 5.01
C ILE A 85 -7.88 -5.49 4.22
N ARG A 86 -7.00 -5.36 3.23
CA ARG A 86 -6.96 -4.16 2.37
C ARG A 86 -8.28 -3.91 1.64
N LYS A 87 -8.99 -4.96 1.23
CA LYS A 87 -10.30 -4.84 0.60
C LYS A 87 -11.35 -4.36 1.59
N ILE A 88 -11.35 -4.91 2.80
CA ILE A 88 -12.26 -4.51 3.89
C ILE A 88 -12.08 -3.02 4.19
N ASP A 89 -10.83 -2.55 4.32
CA ASP A 89 -10.55 -1.15 4.63
C ASP A 89 -11.07 -0.20 3.54
N ARG A 90 -10.91 -0.55 2.26
CA ARG A 90 -11.45 0.22 1.14
C ARG A 90 -12.97 0.29 1.17
N THR A 91 -13.63 -0.86 1.27
CA THR A 91 -15.10 -0.92 1.31
C THR A 91 -15.66 -0.21 2.54
N LYS A 92 -14.97 -0.24 3.67
CA LYS A 92 -15.34 0.52 4.86
C LYS A 92 -15.28 2.02 4.61
N SER A 93 -14.19 2.52 4.02
CA SER A 93 -14.06 3.94 3.65
C SER A 93 -15.19 4.37 2.71
N GLU A 94 -15.46 3.59 1.66
CA GLU A 94 -16.53 3.89 0.70
C GLU A 94 -17.91 3.96 1.39
N THR A 95 -18.15 3.09 2.38
CA THR A 95 -19.41 3.09 3.14
C THR A 95 -19.52 4.29 4.08
N GLU A 96 -18.40 4.70 4.69
CA GLU A 96 -18.34 5.89 5.55
C GLU A 96 -18.58 7.17 4.75
N ASP A 97 -17.96 7.29 3.56
CA ASP A 97 -18.17 8.40 2.64
C ASP A 97 -19.64 8.49 2.19
N LEU A 98 -20.21 7.36 1.74
CA LEU A 98 -21.61 7.32 1.33
C LEU A 98 -22.57 7.67 2.47
N ARG A 99 -22.25 7.27 3.71
CA ARG A 99 -23.02 7.61 4.89
C ARG A 99 -22.97 9.11 5.19
N ALA A 100 -21.82 9.75 5.01
CA ALA A 100 -21.67 11.19 5.17
C ALA A 100 -22.53 11.93 4.14
N ASP A 101 -22.45 11.53 2.87
CA ASP A 101 -23.24 12.11 1.78
C ASP A 101 -24.75 11.99 2.03
N TYR A 102 -25.21 10.80 2.41
CA TYR A 102 -26.61 10.58 2.77
C TYR A 102 -27.07 11.48 3.92
N THR A 103 -26.22 11.63 4.94
CA THR A 103 -26.55 12.45 6.12
C THR A 103 -26.70 13.92 5.75
N THR A 104 -25.77 14.44 4.92
CA THR A 104 -25.83 15.80 4.38
C THR A 104 -27.07 15.99 3.52
N LEU A 105 -27.30 15.12 2.53
CA LEU A 105 -28.45 15.20 1.63
C LEU A 105 -29.79 15.12 2.39
N LYS A 106 -29.86 14.27 3.40
CA LYS A 106 -31.03 14.17 4.28
C LYS A 106 -31.25 15.48 5.03
N SER A 107 -30.20 16.11 5.55
CA SER A 107 -30.32 17.41 6.23
C SER A 107 -30.87 18.48 5.29
N ASP A 108 -30.33 18.58 4.08
CA ASP A 108 -30.78 19.53 3.06
C ASP A 108 -32.23 19.29 2.67
N TYR A 109 -32.62 18.02 2.49
CA TYR A 109 -34.00 17.64 2.23
C TYR A 109 -34.93 18.04 3.37
N MET A 110 -34.54 17.76 4.62
CA MET A 110 -35.34 18.12 5.79
C MET A 110 -35.48 19.64 5.92
N GLU A 111 -34.43 20.41 5.63
CA GLU A 111 -34.48 21.86 5.60
C GLU A 111 -35.42 22.37 4.51
N ALA A 112 -35.29 21.86 3.28
CA ALA A 112 -36.18 22.21 2.18
C ALA A 112 -37.65 21.82 2.44
N SER A 113 -37.88 20.78 3.24
CA SER A 113 -39.21 20.30 3.63
C SER A 113 -39.79 21.02 4.84
N LYS A 114 -39.06 21.93 5.50
CA LYS A 114 -39.59 22.73 6.61
C LYS A 114 -40.76 23.58 6.12
N GLN A 115 -41.85 23.62 6.89
CA GLN A 115 -43.05 24.41 6.58
C GLN A 115 -42.71 25.87 6.29
N SER A 116 -41.80 26.47 7.06
CA SER A 116 -41.35 27.86 6.87
C SER A 116 -40.60 28.08 5.55
N GLU A 117 -39.77 27.13 5.10
CA GLU A 117 -39.03 27.22 3.84
C GLU A 117 -39.96 26.99 2.64
N VAL A 118 -40.88 26.03 2.77
CA VAL A 118 -41.93 25.79 1.77
C VAL A 118 -42.82 27.03 1.63
N ALA A 119 -43.32 27.60 2.74
CA ALA A 119 -44.13 28.81 2.76
C ALA A 119 -43.42 29.99 2.08
N ARG A 120 -42.12 30.19 2.35
CA ARG A 120 -41.32 31.23 1.66
C ARG A 120 -41.22 30.98 0.15
N LYS A 121 -41.02 29.73 -0.28
CA LYS A 121 -40.90 29.37 -1.71
C LYS A 121 -42.23 29.52 -2.46
N VAL A 122 -43.37 29.28 -1.81
CA VAL A 122 -44.71 29.40 -2.43
C VAL A 122 -45.37 30.78 -2.25
N ALA A 123 -44.79 31.66 -1.42
CA ALA A 123 -45.24 33.05 -1.27
C ALA A 123 -45.41 33.83 -2.60
N PRO A 124 -44.50 33.75 -3.59
CA PRO A 124 -44.73 34.40 -4.89
C PRO A 124 -45.89 33.81 -5.70
N ALA A 125 -46.33 32.58 -5.39
CA ALA A 125 -47.52 31.96 -5.97
C ALA A 125 -48.82 32.33 -5.21
N GLY A 126 -48.75 33.17 -4.18
CA GLY A 126 -49.90 33.65 -3.41
C GLY A 126 -50.49 32.63 -2.42
N ILE A 127 -49.79 31.52 -2.16
CA ILE A 127 -50.23 30.47 -1.25
C ILE A 127 -49.80 30.84 0.18
N VAL A 128 -50.73 30.76 1.14
CA VAL A 128 -50.52 31.17 2.54
C VAL A 128 -50.68 29.98 3.48
N GLU A 129 -49.85 29.91 4.52
CA GLU A 129 -49.91 28.85 5.53
C GLU A 129 -51.17 28.96 6.41
N SER A 130 -51.84 27.84 6.65
CA SER A 130 -52.99 27.77 7.55
C SER A 130 -52.52 27.75 9.01
N SER A 131 -52.58 28.90 9.67
CA SER A 131 -52.15 29.06 11.07
C SER A 131 -53.20 28.59 12.09
N SER A 132 -54.45 28.44 11.67
CA SER A 132 -55.56 27.96 12.51
C SER A 132 -55.75 26.44 12.36
N PRO A 133 -55.92 25.69 13.46
CA PRO A 133 -56.31 24.29 13.39
C PRO A 133 -57.71 24.15 12.75
N PRO A 134 -57.96 23.08 11.97
CA PRO A 134 -59.25 22.86 11.34
C PRO A 134 -60.32 22.58 12.41
N TYR A 135 -61.52 23.10 12.19
CA TYR A 135 -62.66 22.83 13.06
C TYR A 135 -63.12 21.38 12.89
N GLN A 136 -63.12 20.61 13.97
CA GLN A 136 -63.76 19.30 14.02
C GLN A 136 -65.27 19.51 14.09
N ILE A 137 -65.99 19.05 13.07
CA ILE A 137 -67.45 19.06 13.06
C ILE A 137 -67.89 17.79 13.79
N GLU A 138 -68.24 17.90 15.07
CA GLU A 138 -68.94 16.83 15.78
C GLU A 138 -70.41 16.87 15.37
N VAL A 139 -70.85 15.85 14.64
CA VAL A 139 -72.26 15.65 14.34
C VAL A 139 -72.88 15.02 15.57
N ASP A 140 -73.50 15.84 16.41
CA ASP A 140 -74.27 15.36 17.56
C ASP A 140 -75.43 14.50 17.03
N GLY A 141 -75.41 13.22 17.38
CA GLY A 141 -76.30 12.18 16.85
C GLY A 141 -77.68 12.18 17.51
N GLY A 142 -78.35 13.34 17.59
CA GLY A 142 -79.76 13.46 17.95
C GLY A 142 -80.39 14.54 17.07
N GLU A 143 -81.59 14.43 16.52
CA GLU A 143 -82.74 13.58 16.80
C GLU A 143 -83.50 13.44 15.47
N TYR A 144 -83.93 12.22 15.14
CA TYR A 144 -85.06 11.97 14.23
C TYR A 144 -86.13 11.22 15.02
#